data_AF-A0A194PTE8-F1
#
_entry.id   AF-A0A194PTE8-F1
#
_cell.length_a   1.000
_cell.length_b   1.000
_cell.length_c   1.000
_cell.angle_alpha   90.00
_cell.angle_beta   90.00
_cell.angle_gamma   90.00
#
_symmetry.space_group_name_H-M   'P 1'
#
loop_
_entity.id
_entity.type
_entity.pdbx_description
1 polymer ?
#
loop_
_entity_poly.entity_id
_entity_poly.type
_entity_poly.pdbx_seq_one_letter_code
_entity_poly.pdbx_strand_id
1 'polypeptide(L)' 'MDGRWGRKVLEWRPWTGRRSVGRPPARWTDDLVKVAGASWMRVAQDRSSWRSLGEAYAQQWASHG' A
#
# COMPACT_ATOMS: atom_id res chain seq x y z
N MET A 1 20.96 40.80 19.72
CA MET A 1 21.05 39.39 19.31
C MET A 1 20.30 38.59 20.35
N ASP A 2 19.04 38.27 20.08
CA ASP A 2 18.15 37.77 21.11
C ASP A 2 18.41 36.28 21.32
N GLY A 3 19.05 35.93 22.43
CA GLY A 3 19.41 34.56 22.84
C GLY A 3 18.23 33.58 23.03
N ARG A 4 17.07 33.92 22.50
CA ARG A 4 15.85 33.10 22.42
C ARG A 4 16.07 31.85 21.56
N TRP A 5 16.84 31.96 20.48
CA TRP A 5 17.17 30.83 19.61
C TRP A 5 18.18 29.87 20.25
N GLY A 6 19.21 30.39 20.92
CA GLY A 6 20.24 29.56 21.58
C GLY A 6 19.66 28.64 22.65
N ARG A 7 18.69 29.13 23.43
CA ARG A 7 18.04 28.33 24.49
C ARG A 7 17.16 27.22 23.91
N LYS A 8 16.45 27.49 22.82
CA LYS A 8 15.57 26.52 22.14
C LYS A 8 16.34 25.36 21.49
N VAL A 9 17.56 25.63 21.02
CA VAL A 9 18.47 24.60 20.49
C VAL A 9 19.06 23.74 21.62
N LEU A 10 19.42 24.35 22.75
CA LEU A 10 19.95 23.63 23.92
C LEU A 10 18.89 22.78 24.64
N GLU A 11 17.62 23.20 24.64
CA GLU A 11 16.51 22.47 25.25
C GLU A 11 15.95 21.37 24.34
N TRP A 12 16.59 21.08 23.20
CA TRP A 12 16.12 20.04 22.30
C TRP A 12 16.06 18.68 23.03
N ARG A 13 14.83 18.19 23.25
CA ARG A 13 14.57 16.86 23.81
C ARG A 13 14.28 15.91 22.65
N PRO A 14 15.06 14.82 22.48
CA PRO A 14 14.74 13.81 21.49
C PRO A 14 13.36 13.22 21.78
N TRP A 15 12.48 13.24 20.78
CA TRP A 15 11.18 12.60 20.87
C TRP A 15 11.38 11.09 20.95
N THR A 16 11.09 10.51 22.12
CA THR A 16 11.27 9.07 22.41
C THR A 16 10.19 8.18 21.81
N GLY A 17 9.13 8.76 21.22
CA GLY A 17 8.10 8.00 20.53
C GLY A 17 8.55 7.50 19.15
N ARG A 18 8.30 6.23 18.87
CA ARG A 18 8.37 5.72 17.49
C ARG A 18 7.10 6.18 16.75
N ARG A 19 7.25 6.73 15.54
CA ARG A 19 6.10 6.91 14.64
C ARG A 19 5.55 5.53 14.27
N SER A 20 4.24 5.37 14.22
CA SER A 20 3.63 4.14 13.69
C SER A 20 4.12 3.93 12.27
N VAL A 21 4.46 2.69 11.92
CA VAL A 21 4.67 2.32 10.52
C VAL A 21 3.36 2.63 9.80
N GLY A 22 3.40 3.50 8.79
CA GLY A 22 2.24 3.78 7.96
C GLY A 22 1.71 2.49 7.30
N ARG A 23 0.56 2.55 6.64
CA ARG A 23 0.04 1.38 5.90
C ARG A 23 1.14 0.88 4.96
N PRO A 24 1.53 -0.41 5.03
CA PRO A 24 2.48 -0.96 4.09
C PRO A 24 2.01 -0.68 2.66
N PRO A 25 2.92 -0.37 1.72
CA PRO A 25 2.54 -0.22 0.33
C PRO A 25 1.83 -1.48 -0.13
N ALA A 26 0.65 -1.32 -0.76
CA ALA A 26 -0.10 -2.44 -1.31
C ALA A 26 0.80 -3.15 -2.32
N ARG A 27 0.94 -4.47 -2.15
CA ARG A 27 1.70 -5.29 -3.09
C ARG A 27 0.76 -5.63 -4.24
N TRP A 28 1.29 -5.72 -5.46
CA TRP A 28 0.52 -6.17 -6.63
C TRP A 28 -0.20 -7.51 -6.39
N THR A 29 0.34 -8.38 -5.53
CA THR A 29 -0.28 -9.65 -5.14
C THR A 29 -1.56 -9.47 -4.32
N ASP A 30 -1.69 -8.38 -3.57
CA ASP A 30 -2.89 -8.10 -2.78
C ASP A 30 -4.10 -7.87 -3.70
N ASP A 31 -3.88 -7.20 -4.84
CA ASP A 31 -4.92 -6.99 -5.85
C ASP A 31 -5.34 -8.32 -6.51
N LEU A 32 -4.38 -9.22 -6.74
CA LEU A 32 -4.68 -10.56 -7.25
C LEU A 32 -5.48 -11.40 -6.25
N VAL A 33 -5.11 -11.36 -4.96
CA VAL A 33 -5.88 -12.04 -3.91
C VAL A 33 -7.28 -11.45 -3.79
N LYS A 34 -7.44 -10.14 -4.00
CA LYS A 34 -8.74 -9.47 -3.99
C LYS A 34 -9.63 -9.88 -5.16
N VAL A 35 -9.06 -10.02 -6.37
CA VAL A 35 -9.80 -10.35 -7.60
C VAL A 35 -10.07 -11.85 -7.73
N ALA A 36 -9.06 -12.69 -7.45
CA ALA A 36 -9.09 -14.14 -7.69
C ALA A 36 -9.15 -14.99 -6.41
N GLY A 37 -9.11 -14.37 -5.23
CA GLY A 37 -9.17 -15.05 -3.94
C GLY A 37 -7.82 -15.61 -3.45
N ALA A 38 -7.82 -16.20 -2.25
CA ALA A 38 -6.62 -16.76 -1.63
C ALA A 38 -5.97 -17.90 -2.45
N SER A 39 -6.75 -18.60 -3.26
CA SER A 39 -6.30 -19.67 -4.16
C SER A 39 -5.97 -19.19 -5.58
N TRP A 40 -5.66 -17.89 -5.75
CA TRP A 40 -5.39 -17.28 -7.07
C TRP A 40 -4.35 -18.04 -7.89
N MET A 41 -3.35 -18.67 -7.27
CA MET A 41 -2.34 -19.47 -7.97
C MET A 41 -2.93 -20.71 -8.67
N ARG A 42 -4.02 -21.27 -8.13
CA ARG A 42 -4.74 -22.39 -8.74
C ARG A 42 -5.68 -21.91 -9.83
N VAL A 43 -6.33 -20.77 -9.61
CA VAL A 43 -7.18 -20.12 -10.62
C VAL A 43 -6.37 -19.68 -11.84
N ALA A 44 -5.15 -19.19 -11.63
CA ALA A 44 -4.24 -18.75 -12.69
C ALA A 44 -3.72 -19.91 -13.57
N GLN A 45 -3.78 -21.16 -13.10
CA GLN A 45 -3.41 -22.32 -13.90
C GLN A 45 -4.44 -22.59 -15.01
N ASP A 46 -5.71 -22.30 -14.76
CA ASP A 46 -6.74 -22.34 -15.79
C ASP A 46 -6.71 -21.04 -16.60
N ARG A 47 -6.21 -21.13 -17.84
CA ARG A 47 -6.10 -19.99 -18.75
C ARG A 47 -7.45 -19.34 -19.06
N SER A 48 -8.54 -20.11 -19.09
CA SER A 48 -9.86 -19.58 -19.44
C SER A 48 -10.41 -18.71 -18.30
N SER A 49 -10.35 -19.23 -17.08
CA SER A 49 -10.70 -18.50 -15.85
C SER A 49 -9.81 -17.28 -15.66
N TRP A 50 -8.50 -17.42 -15.84
CA TRP A 50 -7.55 -16.32 -15.68
C TRP A 50 -7.79 -15.17 -16.66
N ARG A 51 -8.09 -15.49 -17.93
CA ARG A 51 -8.42 -14.50 -18.95
C ARG A 51 -9.69 -13.73 -18.59
N SER A 52 -10.73 -14.44 -18.18
CA SER A 52 -12.03 -13.83 -17.81
C SER A 52 -11.88 -12.87 -16.62
N LEU A 53 -11.10 -13.26 -15.61
CA LEU A 53 -10.81 -12.40 -14.46
C LEU A 53 -9.98 -11.16 -14.84
N GLY A 54 -9.00 -11.32 -15.73
CA GLY A 54 -8.22 -10.20 -16.25
C GLY A 54 -9.06 -9.21 -17.04
N GLU A 55 -9.98 -9.69 -17.89
CA GLU A 55 -10.91 -8.86 -18.65
C GLU A 55 -11.86 -8.09 -17.71
N ALA A 56 -12.45 -8.77 -16.71
CA ALA A 56 -13.30 -8.12 -15.70
C ALA A 56 -12.54 -7.05 -14.91
N TYR A 57 -11.29 -7.32 -14.52
CA TYR A 57 -10.43 -6.36 -13.84
C TYR A 57 -10.13 -5.12 -14.69
N ALA A 58 -9.79 -5.31 -15.97
CA ALA A 58 -9.54 -4.20 -16.90
C ALA A 58 -10.80 -3.35 -17.15
N GLN A 59 -11.97 -3.98 -17.28
CA GLN A 59 -13.26 -3.29 -17.44
C GLN A 59 -13.63 -2.47 -16.20
N GLN A 60 -13.40 -3.04 -15.00
CA GLN A 60 -13.59 -2.31 -13.75
C GLN A 60 -12.68 -1.08 -13.71
N TRP A 61 -11.40 -1.23 -14.08
CA TRP A 61 -10.45 -0.12 -14.10
C TRP A 61 -10.82 0.96 -15.11
N ALA A 62 -11.28 0.58 -16.30
CA ALA A 62 -11.75 1.49 -17.33
C ALA A 62 -13.03 2.26 -16.93
N SER A 63 -13.86 1.69 -16.05
CA SER A 63 -15.08 2.33 -15.55
C SER A 63 -14.83 3.26 -14.34
N HIS A 64 -13.70 3.06 -13.65
CA HIS A 64 -13.30 3.84 -12.47
C HIS A 64 -12.27 4.94 -12.79
N GLY A 65 -11.76 5.01 -14.02
CA GLY A 65 -10.87 6.07 -14.52
C GLY A 65 -11.64 7.15 -15.25
#